data_AF-A0A6C0I4C4-F1
#
_entry.id   AF-A0A6C0I4C4-F1
#
_cell.length_a   1.000
_cell.length_b   1.000
_cell.length_c   1.000
_cell.angle_alpha   90.00
_cell.angle_beta   90.00
_cell.angle_gamma   90.00
#
_symmetry.space_group_name_H-M   'P 1'
#
loop_
_entity.id
_entity.type
_entity.pdbx_description
1 polymer ?
#
loop_
_entity_poly.entity_id
_entity_poly.type
_entity_poly.pdbx_seq_one_letter_code
_entity_poly.pdbx_strand_id
1 'polypeptide(L)'
;MFYGQHKEDAYLSTLFPDDLPDLSRVCIEVGAYDGVNGSNTYHFEQKGWRALCIEPIDGPFQNCLRYRKECVNCCISSEDSEDKEFHIFCLGDNLSAISGLEPDQRLIESHSHMITDRRKCMVKVRSLTSLLDELNYPKNIDFISIDTENTEMDVLKGIDFTKYNIKAMIIENNFNEPFCEDYLKQFGYKKIHRVVVNDFYIK
;
A
#
# COMPACT_ATOMS: atom_id res chain seq x y z
N MET A 1 19.78 -4.50 3.24
CA MET A 1 18.92 -4.57 4.44
C MET A 1 17.48 -4.64 3.95
N PHE A 2 16.65 -5.42 4.63
CA PHE A 2 15.21 -5.55 4.35
C PHE A 2 14.42 -4.88 5.49
N TYR A 3 13.25 -4.33 5.18
CA TYR A 3 12.45 -3.45 6.01
C TYR A 3 10.99 -3.92 6.17
N GLY A 4 10.52 -4.85 5.33
CA GLY A 4 9.15 -5.38 5.38
C GLY A 4 8.84 -6.04 6.72
N GLN A 5 7.61 -5.85 7.21
CA GLN A 5 7.18 -6.29 8.54
C GLN A 5 7.41 -7.79 8.78
N HIS A 6 7.17 -8.62 7.77
CA HIS A 6 7.39 -10.06 7.79
C HIS A 6 8.38 -10.52 6.70
N LYS A 7 9.24 -9.61 6.22
CA LYS A 7 10.24 -9.83 5.16
C LYS A 7 9.63 -10.08 3.77
N GLU A 8 8.49 -9.46 3.50
CA GLU A 8 7.84 -9.47 2.19
C GLU A 8 8.77 -8.94 1.10
N ASP A 9 9.51 -7.87 1.40
CA ASP A 9 10.54 -7.32 0.52
C ASP A 9 11.70 -8.29 0.22
N ALA A 10 12.04 -9.17 1.17
CA ALA A 10 12.99 -10.24 0.91
C ALA A 10 12.43 -11.25 -0.08
N TYR A 11 11.15 -11.63 0.03
CA TYR A 11 10.51 -12.51 -0.95
C TYR A 11 10.39 -11.83 -2.33
N LEU A 12 9.98 -10.57 -2.38
CA LEU A 12 9.94 -9.77 -3.62
C LEU A 12 11.30 -9.72 -4.31
N SER A 13 12.39 -9.64 -3.56
CA SER A 13 13.74 -9.62 -4.15
C SER A 13 14.07 -10.89 -4.91
N THR A 14 13.43 -12.03 -4.59
CA THR A 14 13.57 -13.28 -5.35
C THR A 14 12.77 -13.27 -6.66
N LEU A 15 11.70 -12.47 -6.73
CA LEU A 15 10.87 -12.32 -7.93
C LEU A 15 11.49 -11.31 -8.92
N PHE A 16 12.26 -10.35 -8.40
CA PHE A 16 12.86 -9.27 -9.18
C PHE A 16 14.38 -9.20 -8.96
N PRO A 17 15.15 -10.19 -9.43
CA PRO A 17 16.58 -10.25 -9.16
C PRO A 17 17.35 -9.09 -9.85
N ASP A 18 18.52 -8.75 -9.32
CA ASP A 18 19.29 -7.54 -9.63
C ASP A 18 20.10 -7.62 -10.95
N ASP A 19 19.66 -8.46 -11.89
CA ASP A 19 20.48 -8.94 -13.01
C ASP A 19 21.02 -7.81 -13.91
N LEU A 20 20.36 -6.65 -13.93
CA LEU A 20 20.86 -5.38 -14.43
C LEU A 20 20.23 -4.20 -13.65
N PRO A 21 20.96 -3.11 -13.37
CA PRO A 21 20.38 -1.88 -12.83
C PRO A 21 19.55 -1.21 -13.93
N ASP A 22 18.36 -1.72 -14.14
CA ASP A 22 17.36 -1.04 -14.94
C ASP A 22 16.79 0.10 -14.08
N LEU A 23 17.32 1.30 -14.31
CA LEU A 23 16.82 2.54 -13.69
C LEU A 23 15.36 2.84 -14.05
N SER A 24 14.71 2.01 -14.88
CA SER A 24 13.28 2.09 -15.19
C SER A 24 12.40 1.22 -14.30
N ARG A 25 12.94 0.51 -13.29
CA ARG A 25 12.11 -0.28 -12.36
C ARG A 25 11.29 0.62 -11.43
N VAL A 26 10.03 0.23 -11.24
CA VAL A 26 9.03 1.04 -10.55
C VAL A 26 8.29 0.21 -9.52
N CYS A 27 8.22 0.71 -8.30
CA CYS A 27 7.32 0.20 -7.28
C CYS A 27 6.46 1.31 -6.66
N ILE A 28 5.33 0.91 -6.06
CA ILE A 28 4.39 1.82 -5.40
C ILE A 28 4.00 1.20 -4.05
N GLU A 29 3.84 2.04 -3.04
CA GLU A 29 3.37 1.67 -1.72
C GLU A 29 2.16 2.50 -1.35
N VAL A 30 1.01 1.82 -1.18
CA VAL A 30 -0.24 2.41 -0.71
C VAL A 30 -0.39 2.05 0.76
N GLY A 31 -0.43 3.06 1.63
CA GLY A 31 -0.31 2.87 3.09
C GLY A 31 1.15 2.86 3.52
N ALA A 32 1.89 3.92 3.20
CA ALA A 32 3.34 3.95 3.42
C ALA A 32 3.75 4.20 4.89
N TYR A 33 2.80 4.54 5.77
CA TYR A 33 3.05 4.86 7.17
C TYR A 33 4.16 5.90 7.33
N ASP A 34 5.32 5.56 7.92
CA ASP A 34 6.45 6.48 8.11
C ASP A 34 7.49 6.44 6.99
N GLY A 35 7.25 5.61 5.98
CA GLY A 35 8.07 5.43 4.79
C GLY A 35 9.26 4.48 4.96
N VAL A 36 9.51 3.94 6.16
CA VAL A 36 10.67 3.07 6.39
C VAL A 36 10.29 1.80 7.13
N ASN A 37 9.63 1.92 8.29
CA ASN A 37 9.31 0.78 9.13
C ASN A 37 8.18 -0.03 8.49
N GLY A 38 8.44 -1.33 8.25
CA GLY A 38 7.48 -2.21 7.57
C GLY A 38 7.42 -2.02 6.05
N SER A 39 8.17 -1.08 5.47
CA SER A 39 8.06 -0.77 4.04
C SER A 39 8.55 -1.91 3.15
N ASN A 40 7.71 -2.29 2.20
CA ASN A 40 8.00 -3.30 1.18
C ASN A 40 8.74 -2.69 -0.02
N THR A 41 8.79 -1.36 -0.11
CA THR A 41 9.41 -0.65 -1.23
C THR A 41 10.72 0.06 -0.86
N TYR A 42 11.00 0.30 0.42
CA TYR A 42 12.21 1.01 0.86
C TYR A 42 13.50 0.31 0.41
N HIS A 43 13.57 -1.02 0.55
CA HIS A 43 14.68 -1.82 0.05
C HIS A 43 15.01 -1.55 -1.43
N PHE A 44 13.97 -1.47 -2.27
CA PHE A 44 14.10 -1.33 -3.73
C PHE A 44 14.47 0.10 -4.13
N GLU A 45 13.94 1.12 -3.44
CA GLU A 45 14.37 2.51 -3.67
C GLU A 45 15.86 2.71 -3.34
N GLN A 46 16.36 2.06 -2.29
CA GLN A 46 17.79 2.06 -1.95
C GLN A 46 18.66 1.38 -3.00
N LYS A 47 18.07 0.48 -3.81
CA LYS A 47 18.71 -0.14 -4.99
C LYS A 47 18.55 0.69 -6.27
N GLY A 48 17.95 1.88 -6.19
CA GLY A 48 17.80 2.80 -7.32
C GLY A 48 16.49 2.68 -8.09
N TRP A 49 15.52 1.89 -7.61
CA TRP A 49 14.19 1.87 -8.19
C TRP A 49 13.46 3.19 -7.93
N ARG A 50 12.53 3.55 -8.81
CA ARG A 50 11.59 4.64 -8.57
C ARG A 50 10.46 4.11 -7.68
N ALA A 51 10.32 4.65 -6.48
CA ALA A 51 9.31 4.23 -5.51
C ALA A 51 8.39 5.40 -5.16
N LEU A 52 7.08 5.21 -5.34
CA LEU A 52 6.07 6.18 -4.93
C LEU A 52 5.43 5.72 -3.61
N CYS A 53 5.55 6.54 -2.56
CA CYS A 53 4.86 6.32 -1.29
C CYS A 53 3.59 7.16 -1.18
N ILE A 54 2.49 6.54 -0.77
CA ILE A 54 1.20 7.21 -0.60
C ILE A 54 0.74 7.01 0.83
N GLU A 55 0.52 8.12 1.55
CA GLU A 55 0.16 8.12 2.97
C GLU A 55 -0.86 9.24 3.27
N PRO A 56 -2.08 8.92 3.71
CA PRO A 56 -3.11 9.92 3.97
C PRO A 56 -2.91 10.75 5.24
N ILE A 57 -2.22 10.23 6.26
CA ILE A 57 -2.12 10.90 7.57
C ILE A 57 -0.92 11.86 7.58
N ASP A 58 -1.17 13.13 7.88
CA ASP A 58 -0.14 14.19 7.87
C ASP A 58 1.12 13.84 8.66
N GLY A 59 0.98 13.32 9.89
CA GLY A 59 2.12 13.00 10.75
C GLY A 59 3.06 11.95 10.13
N PRO A 60 2.58 10.72 9.85
CA PRO A 60 3.33 9.71 9.12
C PRO A 60 3.82 10.19 7.74
N PHE A 61 3.01 10.91 6.97
CA PHE A 61 3.43 11.50 5.68
C PHE A 61 4.64 12.44 5.81
N GLN A 62 4.70 13.27 6.86
CA GLN A 62 5.89 14.10 7.12
C GLN A 62 7.15 13.27 7.40
N ASN A 63 7.01 12.05 7.93
CA ASN A 63 8.13 11.13 8.07
C ASN A 63 8.54 10.54 6.71
N CYS A 64 7.58 10.17 5.85
CA CYS A 64 7.87 9.74 4.48
C CYS A 64 8.75 10.77 3.75
N LEU A 65 8.41 12.05 3.82
CA LEU A 65 9.17 13.14 3.20
C LEU A 65 10.62 13.26 3.66
N ARG A 66 10.98 12.70 4.83
CA ARG A 66 12.37 12.71 5.35
C ARG A 66 13.23 11.62 4.73
N TYR A 67 12.63 10.50 4.33
CA TYR A 67 13.37 9.29 3.96
C TYR A 67 13.18 8.88 2.50
N ARG A 68 12.13 9.35 1.85
CA ARG A 68 11.66 8.89 0.52
C ARG A 68 11.77 9.99 -0.51
N LYS A 69 11.98 9.59 -1.78
CA LYS A 69 12.15 10.55 -2.88
C LYS A 69 10.83 11.05 -3.45
N GLU A 70 9.81 10.20 -3.51
CA GLU A 70 8.49 10.53 -4.07
C GLU A 70 7.40 10.13 -3.08
N CYS A 71 6.66 11.12 -2.58
CA CYS A 71 5.56 10.90 -1.65
C CYS A 71 4.34 11.72 -2.06
N VAL A 72 3.14 11.18 -1.82
CA VAL A 72 1.87 11.91 -1.98
C VAL A 72 1.02 11.74 -0.73
N ASN A 73 0.43 12.85 -0.29
CA ASN A 73 -0.50 12.87 0.83
C ASN A 73 -1.95 12.77 0.33
N CYS A 74 -2.42 11.53 0.18
CA CYS A 74 -3.82 11.24 -0.11
C CYS A 74 -4.18 9.82 0.34
N CYS A 75 -5.48 9.57 0.49
CA CYS A 75 -6.03 8.23 0.62
C CYS A 75 -6.29 7.66 -0.78
N ILE A 76 -5.96 6.39 -0.99
CA ILE A 76 -6.34 5.67 -2.21
C ILE A 76 -7.64 4.91 -1.96
N SER A 77 -8.57 5.01 -2.91
CA SER A 77 -9.86 4.30 -2.87
C SER A 77 -10.36 4.04 -4.29
N SER A 78 -11.63 3.67 -4.44
CA SER A 78 -12.25 3.38 -5.73
C SER A 78 -12.64 4.63 -6.52
N GLU A 79 -12.83 5.77 -5.85
CA GLU A 79 -13.29 7.03 -6.45
C GLU A 79 -12.54 8.25 -5.88
N ASP A 80 -12.49 9.33 -6.67
CA ASP A 80 -11.87 10.60 -6.27
C ASP A 80 -12.79 11.41 -5.36
N SER A 81 -12.20 12.09 -4.38
CA SER A 81 -12.89 13.08 -3.55
C SER A 81 -11.89 14.12 -3.03
N GLU A 82 -12.29 15.38 -2.95
CA GLU A 82 -11.40 16.41 -2.40
C GLU A 82 -11.37 16.41 -0.87
N ASP A 83 -12.44 15.91 -0.24
CA ASP A 83 -12.61 16.04 1.20
C ASP A 83 -13.48 14.90 1.77
N LYS A 84 -12.83 13.95 2.47
CA LYS A 84 -13.50 12.83 3.15
C LYS A 84 -13.02 12.69 4.58
N GLU A 85 -13.95 12.39 5.48
CA GLU A 85 -13.62 12.03 6.85
C GLU A 85 -12.86 10.69 6.86
N PHE A 86 -11.72 10.68 7.53
CA PHE A 86 -10.84 9.53 7.70
C PHE A 86 -10.65 9.26 9.19
N HIS A 87 -10.75 8.00 9.57
CA HIS A 87 -10.74 7.57 10.97
C HIS A 87 -9.39 6.98 11.33
N ILE A 88 -8.87 7.31 12.52
CA ILE A 88 -7.58 6.84 13.02
C ILE A 88 -7.78 6.33 14.45
N PHE A 89 -7.40 5.07 14.70
CA PHE A 89 -7.39 4.43 16.01
C PHE A 89 -5.95 4.20 16.44
N CYS A 90 -5.44 5.04 17.33
CA CYS A 90 -4.07 4.94 17.82
C CYS A 90 -3.92 3.75 18.75
N LEU A 91 -2.89 2.93 18.52
CA LEU A 91 -2.53 1.78 19.32
C LEU A 91 -1.29 2.11 20.17
N GLY A 92 -1.38 1.93 21.50
CA GLY A 92 -0.25 2.10 22.41
C GLY A 92 0.47 3.46 22.29
N ASP A 93 1.77 3.45 22.02
CA ASP A 93 2.71 4.60 22.01
C ASP A 93 2.53 5.57 20.80
N ASN A 94 1.37 5.59 20.15
CA ASN A 94 0.99 6.46 19.01
C ASN A 94 1.75 6.23 17.69
N LEU A 95 2.58 5.19 17.57
CA LEU A 95 3.30 4.84 16.34
C LEU A 95 2.65 3.69 15.55
N SER A 96 1.56 3.13 16.05
CA SER A 96 0.78 2.14 15.30
C SER A 96 -0.67 2.59 15.33
N ALA A 97 -1.38 2.42 14.22
CA ALA A 97 -2.77 2.81 14.14
C ALA A 97 -3.52 1.95 13.13
N ILE A 98 -4.78 1.64 13.44
CA ILE A 98 -5.74 1.16 12.44
C ILE A 98 -6.39 2.41 11.86
N SER A 99 -6.42 2.54 10.53
CA SER A 99 -6.96 3.74 9.91
C SER A 99 -7.62 3.48 8.55
N GLY A 100 -8.64 4.25 8.22
CA GLY A 100 -9.40 4.04 6.98
C GLY A 100 -10.55 5.03 6.81
N LEU A 101 -11.10 5.07 5.59
CA LEU A 101 -12.36 5.76 5.29
C LEU A 101 -13.53 5.06 6.01
N GLU A 102 -13.57 3.73 5.92
CA GLU A 102 -14.51 2.86 6.63
C GLU A 102 -13.74 1.74 7.34
N PRO A 103 -13.18 2.02 8.53
CA PRO A 103 -12.35 1.04 9.26
C PRO A 103 -13.10 -0.25 9.58
N ASP A 104 -12.46 -1.40 9.38
CA ASP A 104 -13.09 -2.68 9.66
C ASP A 104 -13.30 -2.88 11.17
N GLN A 105 -14.57 -3.08 11.55
CA GLN A 105 -14.98 -3.24 12.94
C GLN A 105 -14.33 -4.46 13.61
N ARG A 106 -14.03 -5.53 12.86
CA ARG A 106 -13.36 -6.74 13.37
C ARG A 106 -11.92 -6.44 13.77
N LEU A 107 -11.21 -5.58 13.03
CA LEU A 107 -9.86 -5.12 13.40
C LEU A 107 -9.89 -4.25 14.65
N ILE A 108 -10.86 -3.33 14.72
CA ILE A 108 -11.05 -2.46 15.89
C ILE A 108 -11.33 -3.32 17.13
N GLU A 109 -12.18 -4.33 17.01
CA GLU A 109 -12.55 -5.21 18.12
C GLU A 109 -11.37 -6.07 18.59
N SER A 110 -10.62 -6.67 17.66
CA SER A 110 -9.45 -7.50 17.99
C SER A 110 -8.34 -6.70 18.68
N HIS A 111 -8.21 -5.41 18.37
CA HIS A 111 -7.22 -4.50 18.98
C HIS A 111 -7.79 -3.57 20.04
N SER A 112 -9.06 -3.74 20.44
CA SER A 112 -9.77 -2.81 21.32
C SER A 112 -9.05 -2.49 22.64
N HIS A 113 -8.34 -3.46 23.20
CA HIS A 113 -7.55 -3.33 24.43
C HIS A 113 -6.26 -2.52 24.26
N MET A 114 -5.81 -2.30 23.03
CA MET A 114 -4.62 -1.51 22.68
C MET A 114 -4.95 -0.08 22.25
N ILE A 115 -6.22 0.19 21.92
CA ILE A 115 -6.66 1.51 21.44
C ILE A 115 -6.58 2.52 22.59
N THR A 116 -5.68 3.49 22.45
CA THR A 116 -5.46 4.56 23.44
C THR A 116 -6.17 5.85 23.07
N ASP A 117 -6.41 6.08 21.77
CA ASP A 117 -7.03 7.31 21.26
C ASP A 117 -7.78 7.04 19.95
N ARG A 118 -8.77 7.89 19.65
CA ARG A 118 -9.56 7.85 18.42
C ARG A 118 -9.64 9.25 17.84
N ARG A 119 -9.14 9.40 16.62
CA ARG A 119 -9.10 10.68 15.91
C ARG A 119 -9.82 10.58 14.57
N LYS A 120 -10.16 11.75 14.06
CA LYS A 120 -10.67 11.95 12.72
C LYS A 120 -9.87 13.07 12.06
N CYS A 121 -9.58 12.91 10.78
CA CYS A 121 -9.05 13.98 9.95
C CYS A 121 -9.79 14.01 8.63
N MET A 122 -9.60 15.09 7.88
CA MET A 122 -10.07 15.21 6.52
C MET A 122 -8.92 14.88 5.57
N VAL A 123 -9.19 14.05 4.56
CA VAL A 123 -8.19 13.63 3.58
C VAL A 123 -8.68 13.83 2.15
N LYS A 124 -7.75 14.16 1.27
CA LYS A 124 -7.95 14.07 -0.17
C LYS A 124 -7.95 12.59 -0.57
N VAL A 125 -8.90 12.19 -1.41
CA VAL A 125 -9.03 10.82 -1.92
C VAL A 125 -8.80 10.81 -3.43
N ARG A 126 -8.06 9.80 -3.89
CA ARG A 126 -7.85 9.52 -5.30
C ARG A 126 -8.02 8.02 -5.56
N SER A 127 -8.50 7.66 -6.75
CA SER A 127 -8.21 6.36 -7.32
C SER A 127 -6.71 6.24 -7.62
N LEU A 128 -6.13 5.04 -7.55
CA LEU A 128 -4.73 4.88 -7.93
C LEU A 128 -4.52 5.32 -9.39
N THR A 129 -5.48 5.04 -10.27
CA THR A 129 -5.43 5.44 -11.67
C THR A 129 -5.34 6.96 -11.85
N SER A 130 -6.23 7.72 -11.21
CA SER A 130 -6.28 9.18 -11.35
C SER A 130 -5.02 9.83 -10.77
N LEU A 131 -4.53 9.35 -9.63
CA LEU A 131 -3.28 9.82 -9.06
C LEU A 131 -2.11 9.58 -10.00
N LEU A 132 -1.96 8.36 -10.51
CA LEU A 132 -0.83 8.03 -11.39
C LEU A 132 -0.91 8.79 -12.72
N ASP A 133 -2.11 9.13 -13.20
CA ASP A 133 -2.29 9.99 -14.37
C ASP A 133 -1.89 11.44 -14.08
N GLU A 134 -2.29 11.99 -12.94
CA GLU A 134 -1.91 13.34 -12.48
C GLU A 134 -0.38 13.49 -12.41
N LEU A 135 0.31 12.44 -11.93
CA LEU A 135 1.76 12.40 -11.82
C LEU A 135 2.48 12.04 -13.13
N ASN A 136 1.75 11.73 -14.20
CA ASN A 136 2.30 11.16 -15.44
C ASN A 136 3.22 9.95 -15.17
N TYR A 137 2.77 9.04 -14.31
CA TYR A 137 3.57 7.91 -13.83
C TYR A 137 3.73 6.82 -14.90
N PRO A 138 4.83 6.04 -14.89
CA PRO A 138 5.05 4.96 -15.85
C PRO A 138 3.91 3.94 -15.86
N LYS A 139 3.53 3.49 -17.06
CA LYS A 139 2.44 2.51 -17.23
C LYS A 139 2.86 1.09 -16.86
N ASN A 140 4.17 0.79 -16.92
CA ASN A 140 4.72 -0.49 -16.46
C ASN A 140 5.21 -0.33 -15.02
N ILE A 141 4.67 -1.14 -14.12
CA ILE A 141 4.96 -1.14 -12.70
C ILE A 141 5.39 -2.55 -12.33
N ASP A 142 6.55 -2.69 -11.70
CA ASP A 142 7.07 -4.00 -11.31
C ASP A 142 6.25 -4.58 -10.17
N PHE A 143 5.99 -3.79 -9.13
CA PHE A 143 5.02 -4.21 -8.12
C PHE A 143 4.36 -3.05 -7.38
N ILE A 144 3.20 -3.33 -6.79
CA ILE A 144 2.58 -2.47 -5.79
C ILE A 144 2.42 -3.23 -4.47
N SER A 145 2.66 -2.54 -3.35
CA SER A 145 2.28 -2.99 -2.01
C SER A 145 1.04 -2.22 -1.58
N ILE A 146 0.00 -2.92 -1.12
CA ILE A 146 -1.24 -2.35 -0.61
C ILE A 146 -1.45 -2.87 0.80
N ASP A 147 -1.40 -1.95 1.75
CA ASP A 147 -1.69 -2.19 3.16
C ASP A 147 -2.57 -1.04 3.63
N THR A 148 -3.88 -1.25 3.62
CA THR A 148 -4.86 -0.19 3.90
C THR A 148 -5.93 -0.63 4.88
N GLU A 149 -5.55 -1.50 5.82
CA GLU A 149 -6.32 -1.87 7.00
C GLU A 149 -7.74 -2.39 6.66
N ASN A 150 -7.82 -3.31 5.69
CA ASN A 150 -9.05 -3.90 5.11
C ASN A 150 -9.83 -3.05 4.10
N THR A 151 -9.19 -2.06 3.47
CA THR A 151 -9.77 -1.31 2.33
C THR A 151 -9.11 -1.64 0.99
N GLU A 152 -8.33 -2.73 0.93
CA GLU A 152 -7.51 -3.09 -0.23
C GLU A 152 -8.38 -3.34 -1.47
N MET A 153 -9.59 -3.87 -1.28
CA MET A 153 -10.55 -4.06 -2.37
C MET A 153 -10.94 -2.74 -3.04
N ASP A 154 -11.08 -1.64 -2.28
CA ASP A 154 -11.40 -0.34 -2.86
C ASP A 154 -10.21 0.27 -3.59
N VAL A 155 -8.99 0.07 -3.06
CA VAL A 155 -7.76 0.39 -3.79
C VAL A 155 -7.73 -0.35 -5.13
N LEU A 156 -7.98 -1.67 -5.13
CA LEU A 156 -8.00 -2.49 -6.34
C LEU A 156 -9.04 -2.02 -7.36
N LYS A 157 -10.25 -1.66 -6.91
CA LYS A 157 -11.30 -1.11 -7.79
C LYS A 157 -10.92 0.25 -8.38
N GLY A 158 -10.03 0.99 -7.74
CA GLY A 158 -9.47 2.26 -8.24
C GLY A 158 -8.37 2.09 -9.31
N ILE A 159 -8.06 0.86 -9.73
CA ILE A 159 -7.03 0.56 -10.73
C ILE A 159 -7.66 0.19 -12.08
N ASP A 160 -7.32 0.95 -13.12
CA ASP A 160 -7.56 0.57 -14.50
C ASP A 160 -6.42 -0.35 -14.98
N PHE A 161 -6.66 -1.65 -14.84
CA PHE A 161 -5.76 -2.72 -15.29
C PHE A 161 -5.57 -2.81 -16.82
N THR A 162 -6.37 -2.08 -17.60
CA THR A 162 -6.15 -1.96 -19.06
C THR A 162 -5.15 -0.86 -19.39
N LYS A 163 -4.95 0.10 -18.46
CA LYS A 163 -4.07 1.25 -18.60
C LYS A 163 -2.72 1.07 -17.91
N TYR A 164 -2.71 0.47 -16.72
CA TYR A 164 -1.51 0.19 -15.95
C TYR A 164 -1.21 -1.31 -15.94
N ASN A 165 0.00 -1.65 -16.38
CA ASN A 165 0.52 -3.01 -16.38
C ASN A 165 1.37 -3.24 -15.12
N ILE A 166 0.77 -3.89 -14.13
CA ILE A 166 1.39 -4.19 -12.84
C ILE A 166 1.81 -5.66 -12.85
N LYS A 167 3.09 -5.98 -12.62
CA LYS A 167 3.57 -7.37 -12.72
C LYS A 167 3.26 -8.17 -11.46
N ALA A 168 3.43 -7.57 -10.28
CA ALA A 168 3.14 -8.20 -9.00
C ALA A 168 2.39 -7.28 -8.04
N MET A 169 1.64 -7.89 -7.11
CA MET A 169 0.95 -7.19 -6.03
C MET A 169 1.18 -7.90 -4.71
N ILE A 170 1.37 -7.13 -3.66
CA ILE A 170 1.40 -7.58 -2.27
C ILE A 170 0.23 -6.90 -1.60
N ILE A 171 -0.68 -7.68 -1.02
CA ILE A 171 -1.95 -7.16 -0.52
C ILE A 171 -2.14 -7.69 0.89
N GLU A 172 -2.32 -6.78 1.84
CA GLU A 172 -2.72 -7.15 3.19
C GLU A 172 -4.13 -7.77 3.16
N ASN A 173 -4.27 -8.94 3.75
CA ASN A 173 -5.51 -9.68 3.82
C ASN A 173 -5.63 -10.32 5.20
N ASN A 174 -5.93 -9.50 6.20
CA ASN A 174 -5.99 -9.86 7.62
C ASN A 174 -6.80 -11.12 7.89
N PHE A 175 -7.91 -11.29 7.18
CA PHE A 175 -8.87 -12.37 7.41
C PHE A 175 -8.75 -13.55 6.44
N ASN A 176 -7.74 -13.53 5.54
CA ASN A 176 -7.54 -14.53 4.49
C ASN A 176 -8.82 -14.77 3.67
N GLU A 177 -9.53 -13.69 3.35
CA GLU A 177 -10.77 -13.72 2.59
C GLU A 177 -10.47 -13.83 1.08
N PRO A 178 -11.35 -14.47 0.29
CA PRO A 178 -11.06 -14.75 -1.11
C PRO A 178 -11.30 -13.54 -2.03
N PHE A 179 -11.83 -12.43 -1.52
CA PHE A 179 -12.38 -11.36 -2.36
C PHE A 179 -11.33 -10.72 -3.29
N CYS A 180 -10.17 -10.31 -2.76
CA CYS A 180 -9.09 -9.74 -3.57
C CYS A 180 -8.58 -10.76 -4.61
N GLU A 181 -8.46 -12.03 -4.23
CA GLU A 181 -8.04 -13.09 -5.16
C GLU A 181 -9.05 -13.28 -6.30
N ASP A 182 -10.34 -13.38 -5.98
CA ASP A 182 -11.38 -13.59 -6.98
C ASP A 182 -11.52 -12.40 -7.92
N TYR A 183 -11.37 -11.18 -7.41
CA TYR A 183 -11.31 -9.96 -8.22
C TYR A 183 -10.09 -9.96 -9.14
N LEU A 184 -8.89 -10.28 -8.63
CA LEU A 184 -7.65 -10.24 -9.39
C LEU A 184 -7.55 -11.35 -10.46
N LYS A 185 -8.19 -12.52 -10.24
CA LYS A 185 -8.27 -13.61 -11.23
C LYS A 185 -8.85 -13.15 -12.56
N GLN A 186 -9.82 -12.24 -12.55
CA GLN A 186 -10.47 -11.75 -13.77
C GLN A 186 -9.51 -10.93 -14.66
N PHE A 187 -8.42 -10.42 -14.09
CA PHE A 187 -7.36 -9.69 -14.81
C PHE A 187 -6.13 -10.55 -15.12
N GLY A 188 -6.20 -11.85 -14.82
CA GLY A 188 -5.15 -12.84 -15.11
C GLY A 188 -4.12 -13.05 -14.00
N TYR A 189 -4.28 -12.41 -12.83
CA TYR A 189 -3.36 -12.61 -11.72
C TYR A 189 -3.60 -13.94 -11.01
N LYS A 190 -2.53 -14.49 -10.43
CA LYS A 190 -2.58 -15.70 -9.60
C LYS A 190 -1.87 -15.46 -8.27
N LYS A 191 -2.50 -15.90 -7.18
CA LYS A 191 -1.86 -15.95 -5.87
C LYS A 191 -0.76 -17.00 -5.89
N ILE A 192 0.47 -16.60 -5.58
CA ILE A 192 1.65 -17.49 -5.59
C ILE A 192 2.21 -17.77 -4.20
N HIS A 193 1.94 -16.89 -3.24
CA HIS A 193 2.48 -17.01 -1.90
C HIS A 193 1.62 -16.22 -0.90
N ARG A 194 1.75 -16.59 0.37
CA ARG A 194 1.21 -15.84 1.51
C ARG A 194 2.24 -15.82 2.62
N VAL A 195 2.49 -14.64 3.17
CA VAL A 195 3.34 -14.43 4.34
C VAL A 195 2.49 -13.78 5.43
N VAL A 196 2.15 -14.54 6.46
CA VAL A 196 1.29 -14.09 7.58
C VAL A 196 -0.07 -13.57 7.05
N VAL A 197 -0.25 -12.25 6.95
CA VAL A 197 -1.46 -11.61 6.43
C VAL A 197 -1.33 -11.15 4.97
N ASN A 198 -0.12 -11.11 4.41
CA ASN A 198 0.18 -10.55 3.11
C ASN A 198 0.13 -11.60 1.99
N ASP A 199 -0.72 -11.38 1.00
CA ASP A 199 -0.90 -12.24 -0.17
C ASP A 199 -0.14 -11.68 -1.38
N PHE A 200 0.58 -12.57 -2.09
CA PHE A 200 1.36 -12.22 -3.27
C PHE A 200 0.69 -12.70 -4.54
N TYR A 201 0.49 -11.80 -5.48
CA TYR A 201 -0.12 -12.04 -6.78
C TYR A 201 0.84 -11.68 -7.90
N ILE A 202 0.87 -12.47 -8.98
CA ILE A 202 1.63 -12.18 -10.20
C ILE A 202 0.79 -12.39 -11.46
N LYS A 203 1.16 -11.71 -12.53
CA LYS A 203 0.59 -11.86 -13.88
C LYS A 203 1.57 -12.50 -14.85
#